data_AF-A0AAU8G500-F1
#
_entry.id   AF-A0AAU8G500-F1
#
_cell.length_a   1.000
_cell.length_b   1.000
_cell.length_c   1.000
_cell.angle_alpha   90.00
_cell.angle_beta   90.00
_cell.angle_gamma   90.00
#
_symmetry.space_group_name_H-M   'P 1'
#
loop_
_entity.id
_entity.type
_entity.pdbx_description
1 polymer ?
#
loop_
_entity_poly.entity_id
_entity_poly.type
_entity_poly.pdbx_seq_one_letter_code
_entity_poly.pdbx_strand_id
1 'polypeptide(L)'
;MTRWWRPALVVALAALAVVWRLVRADLGAPANLELVTAATFAATLLLRSRWAFVVPLAVTVVSDVVLGNTAIALFTWSAWLVVGLGSLLARNTTGWRRVGAGAAFGVAGSLWFFAWTNFGVWFQGRGIWYPASVDGLVASYVAGLPFLRTMLLGNLVLLPLVAAGTLLVDRIEASHAMVAVRPAGAAG
;
A
#
# COMPACT_ATOMS: atom_id res chain seq x y z
N MET A 1 -24.85 -4.85 -13.56
CA MET A 1 -23.58 -5.23 -14.23
C MET A 1 -22.51 -5.41 -13.17
N THR A 2 -21.95 -6.59 -13.02
CA THR A 2 -20.81 -6.85 -12.13
C THR A 2 -19.61 -6.05 -12.63
N ARG A 3 -19.05 -5.18 -11.78
CA ARG A 3 -17.92 -4.30 -12.12
C ARG A 3 -16.61 -5.10 -12.13
N TRP A 4 -16.51 -6.10 -13.02
CA TRP A 4 -15.39 -7.05 -13.14
C TRP A 4 -14.04 -6.38 -13.41
N TRP A 5 -14.04 -5.17 -13.98
CA TRP A 5 -12.85 -4.38 -14.20
C TRP A 5 -12.17 -3.94 -12.88
N ARG A 6 -12.93 -3.79 -11.78
CA ARG A 6 -12.39 -3.40 -10.46
C ARG A 6 -11.41 -4.46 -9.91
N PRO A 7 -11.78 -5.75 -9.78
CA PRO A 7 -10.83 -6.77 -9.38
C PRO A 7 -9.70 -6.97 -10.39
N ALA A 8 -9.96 -6.85 -11.71
CA ALA A 8 -8.90 -6.93 -12.71
C ALA A 8 -7.84 -5.81 -12.51
N LEU A 9 -8.27 -4.58 -12.24
CA LEU A 9 -7.36 -3.47 -11.96
C LEU A 9 -6.55 -3.70 -10.68
N VAL A 10 -7.17 -4.26 -9.63
CA VAL A 10 -6.46 -4.58 -8.39
C VAL A 10 -5.40 -5.65 -8.60
N VAL A 11 -5.70 -6.69 -9.37
CA VAL A 11 -4.72 -7.73 -9.75
C VAL A 11 -3.58 -7.11 -10.57
N ALA A 12 -3.89 -6.23 -11.52
CA ALA A 12 -2.88 -5.54 -12.32
C ALA A 12 -1.96 -4.66 -11.45
N LEU A 13 -2.52 -3.91 -10.49
CA LEU A 13 -1.74 -3.10 -9.55
C LEU A 13 -0.88 -3.95 -8.61
N ALA A 14 -1.39 -5.09 -8.15
CA ALA A 14 -0.64 -6.04 -7.35
C ALA A 14 0.53 -6.64 -8.15
N ALA A 15 0.29 -7.06 -9.39
CA ALA A 15 1.33 -7.55 -10.29
C ALA A 15 2.38 -6.49 -10.58
N LEU A 16 1.95 -5.24 -10.86
CA LEU A 16 2.87 -4.11 -11.03
C LEU A 16 3.72 -3.87 -9.78
N ALA A 17 3.15 -3.99 -8.59
CA ALA A 17 3.90 -3.88 -7.34
C ALA A 17 4.94 -5.00 -7.18
N VAL A 18 4.61 -6.24 -7.54
CA VAL A 18 5.58 -7.35 -7.56
C VAL A 18 6.69 -7.05 -8.56
N VAL A 19 6.36 -6.71 -9.81
CA VAL A 19 7.36 -6.40 -10.86
C VAL A 19 8.27 -5.26 -10.43
N TRP A 20 7.71 -4.17 -9.88
CA TRP A 20 8.48 -3.05 -9.36
C TRP A 20 9.48 -3.51 -8.30
N ARG A 21 9.07 -4.39 -7.36
CA ARG A 21 9.99 -4.94 -6.35
C ARG A 21 11.16 -5.71 -6.95
N LEU A 22 10.94 -6.41 -8.07
CA LEU A 22 11.96 -7.18 -8.75
C LEU A 22 12.96 -6.29 -9.51
N VAL A 23 12.48 -5.27 -10.23
CA VAL A 23 13.32 -4.48 -11.15
C VAL A 23 13.88 -3.19 -10.56
N ARG A 24 13.30 -2.67 -9.46
CA ARG A 24 13.66 -1.35 -8.92
C ARG A 24 15.17 -1.21 -8.60
N ALA A 25 15.80 -2.31 -8.18
CA ALA A 25 17.22 -2.32 -7.83
C ALA A 25 18.08 -2.12 -9.09
N ASP A 26 17.74 -2.81 -10.18
CA ASP A 26 18.43 -2.70 -11.47
C ASP A 26 18.25 -1.32 -12.11
N LEU A 27 17.11 -0.68 -11.85
CA LEU A 27 16.80 0.68 -12.34
C LEU A 27 17.44 1.79 -11.51
N GLY A 28 18.18 1.46 -10.44
CA GLY A 28 18.76 2.46 -9.53
C GLY A 28 17.71 3.27 -8.78
N ALA A 29 16.50 2.74 -8.64
CA ALA A 29 15.42 3.45 -7.95
C ALA A 29 15.74 3.59 -6.45
N PRO A 30 15.25 4.66 -5.79
CA PRO A 30 15.46 4.85 -4.36
C PRO A 30 14.98 3.66 -3.53
N ALA A 31 15.78 3.26 -2.54
CA ALA A 31 15.42 2.14 -1.68
C ALA A 31 14.12 2.40 -0.91
N ASN A 32 13.26 1.39 -0.81
CA ASN A 32 11.93 1.45 -0.21
C ASN A 32 10.94 2.46 -0.84
N LEU A 33 11.20 2.91 -2.08
CA LEU A 33 10.13 3.37 -2.95
C LEU A 33 9.32 2.13 -3.37
N GLU A 34 8.14 1.97 -2.80
CA GLU A 34 7.33 0.75 -2.95
C GLU A 34 5.90 1.06 -3.40
N LEU A 35 5.40 0.26 -4.34
CA LEU A 35 4.03 0.37 -4.83
C LEU A 35 3.04 -0.47 -4.01
N VAL A 36 3.52 -1.28 -3.07
CA VAL A 36 2.70 -2.21 -2.25
C VAL A 36 1.64 -1.46 -1.45
N THR A 37 1.98 -0.35 -0.79
CA THR A 37 1.04 0.46 0.00
C THR A 37 -0.06 1.05 -0.89
N ALA A 38 0.31 1.54 -2.08
CA ALA A 38 -0.62 2.10 -3.05
C ALA A 38 -1.57 1.03 -3.62
N ALA A 39 -1.04 -0.13 -4.00
CA ALA A 39 -1.83 -1.28 -4.46
C ALA A 39 -2.80 -1.78 -3.38
N THR A 40 -2.36 -1.82 -2.12
CA THR A 40 -3.20 -2.18 -0.96
C THR A 40 -4.36 -1.20 -0.79
N PHE A 41 -4.05 0.09 -0.80
CA PHE A 41 -5.07 1.12 -0.61
C PHE A 41 -6.07 1.14 -1.77
N ALA A 42 -5.59 0.98 -3.01
CA ALA A 42 -6.43 0.83 -4.19
C ALA A 42 -7.34 -0.41 -4.07
N ALA A 43 -6.81 -1.56 -3.65
CA ALA A 43 -7.58 -2.78 -3.43
C ALA A 43 -8.72 -2.54 -2.44
N THR A 44 -8.43 -1.89 -1.33
CA THR A 44 -9.42 -1.63 -0.28
C THR A 44 -10.53 -0.68 -0.75
N LEU A 45 -10.20 0.36 -1.51
CA LEU A 45 -11.18 1.31 -2.03
C LEU A 45 -12.01 0.75 -3.20
N LEU A 46 -11.39 0.01 -4.12
CA LEU A 46 -12.04 -0.51 -5.32
C LEU A 46 -12.91 -1.73 -5.03
N LEU A 47 -12.40 -2.69 -4.26
CA LEU A 47 -13.12 -3.94 -3.95
C LEU A 47 -14.13 -3.75 -2.82
N ARG A 48 -13.84 -2.84 -1.88
CA ARG A 48 -14.63 -2.65 -0.63
C ARG A 48 -14.84 -3.95 0.15
N SER A 49 -13.96 -4.93 -0.08
CA SER A 49 -14.02 -6.27 0.51
C SER A 49 -13.25 -6.31 1.82
N ARG A 50 -13.76 -7.06 2.79
CA ARG A 50 -13.04 -7.37 4.03
C ARG A 50 -11.76 -8.17 3.79
N TRP A 51 -11.59 -8.75 2.61
CA TRP A 51 -10.41 -9.54 2.23
C TRP A 51 -9.32 -8.72 1.52
N ALA A 52 -9.51 -7.40 1.33
CA ALA A 52 -8.53 -6.56 0.65
C ALA A 52 -7.16 -6.52 1.36
N PHE A 53 -7.12 -6.77 2.68
CA PHE A 53 -5.87 -6.86 3.45
C PHE A 53 -4.95 -8.01 2.99
N VAL A 54 -5.47 -9.02 2.29
CA VAL A 54 -4.67 -10.14 1.77
C VAL A 54 -3.73 -9.68 0.65
N VAL A 55 -4.10 -8.62 -0.09
CA VAL A 55 -3.34 -8.12 -1.23
C VAL A 55 -1.90 -7.72 -0.88
N PRO A 56 -1.64 -6.83 0.11
CA PRO A 56 -0.26 -6.50 0.50
C PRO A 56 0.55 -7.73 0.87
N LEU A 57 -0.05 -8.63 1.67
CA LEU A 57 0.61 -9.82 2.17
C LEU A 57 1.00 -10.76 1.03
N ALA A 58 0.08 -11.00 0.08
CA ALA A 58 0.34 -11.82 -1.09
C ALA A 58 1.46 -11.23 -1.96
N VAL A 59 1.40 -9.92 -2.24
CA VAL A 59 2.44 -9.22 -3.02
C VAL A 59 3.80 -9.38 -2.35
N THR A 60 3.88 -9.20 -1.03
CA THR A 60 5.16 -9.17 -0.33
C THR A 60 5.75 -10.54 -0.13
N VAL A 61 4.93 -11.53 0.26
CA VAL A 61 5.37 -12.92 0.43
C VAL A 61 5.87 -13.48 -0.91
N VAL A 62 5.11 -13.31 -1.99
CA VAL A 62 5.50 -13.80 -3.31
C VAL A 62 6.81 -13.16 -3.75
N SER A 63 6.93 -11.84 -3.64
CA SER A 63 8.17 -11.15 -4.07
C SER A 63 9.38 -11.50 -3.19
N ASP A 64 9.20 -11.66 -1.87
CA ASP A 64 10.31 -11.99 -0.96
C ASP A 64 10.84 -13.41 -1.22
N VAL A 65 9.94 -14.37 -1.52
CA VAL A 65 10.32 -15.73 -1.91
C VAL A 65 11.13 -15.73 -3.20
N VAL A 66 10.71 -14.94 -4.21
CA VAL A 66 11.43 -14.84 -5.49
C VAL A 66 12.80 -14.17 -5.31
N LEU A 67 12.89 -13.14 -4.47
CA LEU A 67 14.13 -12.40 -4.21
C LEU A 67 15.06 -13.09 -3.20
N GLY A 68 14.61 -14.14 -2.51
CA GLY A 68 15.33 -14.74 -1.38
C GLY A 68 15.43 -13.82 -0.15
N ASN A 69 14.61 -12.77 -0.08
CA ASN A 69 14.67 -11.74 0.97
C ASN A 69 13.87 -12.16 2.21
N THR A 70 14.34 -13.19 2.92
CA THR A 70 13.62 -13.80 4.05
C THR A 70 14.24 -13.53 5.42
N ALA A 71 15.38 -12.82 5.48
CA ALA A 71 16.14 -12.57 6.71
C ALA A 71 15.32 -11.93 7.83
N ILE A 72 14.32 -11.12 7.49
CA ILE A 72 13.38 -10.52 8.43
C ILE A 72 11.91 -10.74 8.02
N ALA A 73 11.63 -11.86 7.35
CA ALA A 73 10.30 -12.19 6.80
C ALA A 73 9.18 -12.07 7.85
N LEU A 74 9.40 -12.58 9.06
CA LEU A 74 8.40 -12.54 10.12
C LEU A 74 7.93 -11.10 10.41
N PHE A 75 8.87 -10.16 10.52
CA PHE A 75 8.54 -8.76 10.84
C PHE A 75 7.99 -8.00 9.63
N THR A 76 8.52 -8.26 8.44
CA THR A 76 8.01 -7.60 7.22
C THR A 76 6.59 -8.07 6.89
N TRP A 77 6.32 -9.37 6.94
CA TRP A 77 5.00 -9.93 6.65
C TRP A 77 3.96 -9.54 7.69
N SER A 78 4.33 -9.54 8.98
CA SER A 78 3.41 -9.08 10.03
C SER A 78 3.17 -7.57 9.96
N ALA A 79 4.16 -6.76 9.55
CA ALA A 79 3.93 -5.33 9.29
C ALA A 79 2.92 -5.13 8.17
N TRP A 80 3.07 -5.85 7.05
CA TRP A 80 2.15 -5.77 5.92
C TRP A 80 0.74 -6.28 6.26
N LEU A 81 0.62 -7.28 7.12
CA LEU A 81 -0.66 -7.70 7.66
C LEU A 81 -1.35 -6.56 8.42
N VAL A 82 -0.64 -5.88 9.33
CA VAL A 82 -1.20 -4.74 10.09
C VAL A 82 -1.54 -3.57 9.18
N VAL A 83 -0.68 -3.23 8.20
CA VAL A 83 -0.96 -2.19 7.19
C VAL A 83 -2.20 -2.56 6.37
N GLY A 84 -2.31 -3.82 5.93
CA GLY A 84 -3.47 -4.33 5.21
C GLY A 84 -4.76 -4.21 6.03
N LEU A 85 -4.74 -4.63 7.30
CA LEU A 85 -5.88 -4.51 8.21
C LEU A 85 -6.25 -3.05 8.46
N GLY A 86 -5.27 -2.19 8.70
CA GLY A 86 -5.47 -0.75 8.88
C GLY A 86 -6.12 -0.09 7.66
N SER A 87 -5.81 -0.57 6.45
CA SER A 87 -6.42 -0.04 5.22
C SER A 87 -7.94 -0.20 5.21
N LEU A 88 -8.48 -1.24 5.87
CA LEU A 88 -9.92 -1.52 5.93
C LEU A 88 -10.73 -0.39 6.58
N LEU A 89 -10.09 0.46 7.40
CA LEU A 89 -10.71 1.66 7.96
C LEU A 89 -11.11 2.66 6.85
N ALA A 90 -10.39 2.68 5.74
CA ALA A 90 -10.66 3.57 4.60
C ALA A 90 -11.74 3.03 3.64
N ARG A 91 -12.16 1.77 3.76
CA ARG A 91 -13.04 1.07 2.78
C ARG A 91 -14.37 1.76 2.49
N ASN A 92 -14.88 2.52 3.45
CA ASN A 92 -16.18 3.19 3.39
C ASN A 92 -16.07 4.72 3.26
N THR A 93 -14.86 5.24 3.07
CA THR A 93 -14.65 6.68 2.89
C THR A 93 -15.17 7.13 1.52
N THR A 94 -15.74 8.33 1.48
CA THR A 94 -16.34 8.94 0.28
C THR A 94 -15.90 10.39 0.12
N GLY A 95 -15.99 10.92 -1.11
CA GLY A 95 -15.62 12.29 -1.43
C GLY A 95 -14.18 12.63 -1.02
N TRP A 96 -13.92 13.92 -0.77
CA TRP A 96 -12.59 14.41 -0.40
C TRP A 96 -12.04 13.83 0.91
N ARG A 97 -12.90 13.34 1.82
CA ARG A 97 -12.46 12.62 3.03
C ARG A 97 -11.64 11.37 2.70
N ARG A 98 -11.90 10.73 1.55
CA ARG A 98 -11.10 9.58 1.06
C ARG A 98 -9.65 9.97 0.77
N VAL A 99 -9.42 11.17 0.22
CA VAL A 99 -8.06 11.66 -0.07
C VAL A 99 -7.30 11.94 1.22
N GLY A 100 -7.94 12.60 2.17
CA GLY A 100 -7.37 12.80 3.52
C GLY A 100 -7.08 11.48 4.23
N ALA A 101 -7.99 10.50 4.13
CA ALA A 101 -7.76 9.15 4.66
C ALA A 101 -6.58 8.45 3.99
N GLY A 102 -6.36 8.64 2.69
CA GLY A 102 -5.20 8.11 1.96
C GLY A 102 -3.88 8.71 2.44
N ALA A 103 -3.82 10.04 2.60
CA ALA A 103 -2.64 10.70 3.15
C ALA A 103 -2.33 10.22 4.59
N ALA A 104 -3.35 10.19 5.45
CA ALA A 104 -3.22 9.74 6.84
C ALA A 104 -2.77 8.27 6.92
N PHE A 105 -3.36 7.40 6.09
CA PHE A 105 -2.97 6.00 5.99
C PHE A 105 -1.51 5.85 5.51
N GLY A 106 -1.08 6.68 4.55
CA GLY A 106 0.30 6.71 4.07
C GLY A 106 1.30 7.03 5.16
N VAL A 107 1.03 8.07 5.94
CA VAL A 107 1.89 8.46 7.07
C VAL A 107 1.90 7.37 8.13
N ALA A 108 0.72 6.94 8.60
CA ALA A 108 0.60 5.95 9.67
C ALA A 108 1.21 4.60 9.29
N GLY A 109 0.90 4.10 8.10
CA GLY A 109 1.46 2.87 7.56
C GLY A 109 2.99 2.96 7.39
N SER A 110 3.49 4.11 6.95
CA SER A 110 4.93 4.31 6.79
C SER A 110 5.68 4.25 8.12
N LEU A 111 5.17 4.98 9.12
CA LEU A 111 5.75 5.03 10.46
C LEU A 111 5.65 3.68 11.16
N TRP A 112 4.52 3.00 11.05
CA TRP A 112 4.34 1.66 11.63
C TRP A 112 5.31 0.66 11.01
N PHE A 113 5.36 0.57 9.69
CA PHE A 113 6.26 -0.35 9.01
C PHE A 113 7.71 -0.08 9.40
N PHE A 114 8.14 1.19 9.35
CA PHE A 114 9.47 1.60 9.78
C PHE A 114 9.78 1.19 11.22
N ALA A 115 8.88 1.50 12.16
CA ALA A 115 9.06 1.17 13.56
C ALA A 115 9.23 -0.35 13.76
N TRP A 116 8.29 -1.11 13.20
CA TRP A 116 8.23 -2.55 13.40
C TRP A 116 9.36 -3.32 12.71
N THR A 117 9.69 -2.97 11.46
CA THR A 117 10.74 -3.70 10.73
C THR A 117 12.13 -3.40 11.25
N ASN A 118 12.42 -2.16 11.66
CA ASN A 118 13.73 -1.84 12.25
C ASN A 118 13.90 -2.48 13.63
N PHE A 119 12.84 -2.55 14.43
CA PHE A 119 12.85 -3.38 15.63
C PHE A 119 13.15 -4.85 15.29
N GLY A 120 12.54 -5.38 14.23
CA GLY A 120 12.79 -6.75 13.75
C GLY A 120 14.21 -7.01 13.28
N VAL A 121 14.83 -6.03 12.62
CA VAL A 121 16.25 -6.06 12.21
C VAL A 121 17.13 -6.16 13.44
N TRP A 122 16.96 -5.26 14.40
CA TRP A 122 17.71 -5.31 15.65
C TRP A 122 17.47 -6.61 16.43
N PHE A 123 16.21 -7.05 16.52
CA PHE A 123 15.82 -8.21 17.33
C PHE A 123 16.37 -9.53 16.77
N GLN A 124 16.23 -9.78 15.47
CA GLN A 124 16.72 -11.01 14.84
C GLN A 124 18.23 -10.97 14.59
N GLY A 125 18.78 -9.80 14.29
CA GLY A 125 20.20 -9.59 14.10
C GLY A 125 20.97 -9.31 15.39
N ARG A 126 20.41 -9.64 16.56
CA ARG A 126 21.00 -9.31 17.88
C ARG A 126 22.43 -9.81 17.99
N GLY A 127 23.38 -8.88 18.08
CA GLY A 127 24.81 -9.18 18.18
C GLY A 127 25.50 -9.50 16.84
N ILE A 128 24.76 -9.52 15.72
CA ILE A 128 25.29 -9.76 14.37
C ILE A 128 25.29 -8.46 13.56
N TRP A 129 24.13 -7.80 13.43
CA TRP A 129 24.00 -6.54 12.68
C TRP A 129 24.14 -5.31 13.57
N TYR A 130 23.60 -5.41 14.79
CA TYR A 130 23.63 -4.36 15.79
C TYR A 130 23.90 -4.94 17.18
N PRO A 131 24.55 -4.19 18.08
CA PRO A 131 24.71 -4.59 19.47
C PRO A 131 23.37 -4.95 20.13
N ALA A 132 23.38 -5.95 21.02
CA ALA A 132 22.21 -6.36 21.79
C ALA A 132 21.90 -5.38 22.95
N SER A 133 22.03 -4.09 22.71
CA SER A 133 21.81 -2.99 23.65
C SER A 133 20.77 -2.00 23.11
N VAL A 134 20.37 -1.04 23.95
CA VAL A 134 19.52 0.09 23.53
C VAL A 134 20.23 0.92 22.46
N ASP A 135 21.55 1.09 22.54
CA ASP A 135 22.32 1.81 21.53
C ASP A 135 22.25 1.11 20.17
N GLY A 136 22.31 -0.23 20.14
CA GLY A 136 22.13 -0.99 18.91
C GLY A 136 20.73 -0.85 18.32
N LEU A 137 19.70 -0.74 19.16
CA LEU A 137 18.34 -0.48 18.70
C LEU A 137 18.23 0.91 18.06
N VAL A 138 18.79 1.93 18.72
CA VAL A 138 18.83 3.31 18.19
C VAL A 138 19.60 3.34 16.88
N ALA A 139 20.75 2.66 16.79
CA ALA A 139 21.54 2.56 15.57
C ALA A 139 20.74 1.97 14.40
N SER A 140 19.95 0.91 14.64
CA SER A 140 19.08 0.34 13.62
C SER A 140 18.03 1.34 13.13
N TYR A 141 17.42 2.13 14.01
CA TYR A 141 16.46 3.16 13.60
C TYR A 141 17.10 4.30 12.82
N VAL A 142 18.27 4.77 13.25
CA VAL A 142 19.02 5.84 12.55
C VAL A 142 19.41 5.39 11.14
N ALA A 143 19.94 4.17 11.00
CA ALA A 143 20.25 3.58 9.71
C ALA A 143 19.01 3.40 8.82
N GLY A 144 17.83 3.21 9.43
CA GLY A 144 16.56 3.09 8.74
C GLY A 144 15.98 4.41 8.20
N LEU A 145 16.42 5.58 8.69
CA LEU A 145 15.80 6.88 8.36
C LEU A 145 15.75 7.22 6.85
N PRO A 146 16.78 6.94 6.03
CA PRO A 146 16.71 7.17 4.59
C PRO A 146 15.57 6.40 3.92
N PHE A 147 15.32 5.17 4.38
CA PHE A 147 14.24 4.34 3.88
C PHE A 147 12.86 4.88 4.28
N LEU A 148 12.72 5.37 5.52
CA LEU A 148 11.50 6.03 5.96
C LEU A 148 11.19 7.25 5.10
N ARG A 149 12.21 8.07 4.80
CA ARG A 149 12.03 9.28 3.99
C ARG A 149 11.48 8.95 2.60
N THR A 150 12.11 7.99 1.90
CA THR A 150 11.65 7.57 0.57
C THR A 150 10.23 7.02 0.60
N MET A 151 9.94 6.14 1.57
CA MET A 151 8.63 5.51 1.70
C MET A 151 7.54 6.53 2.04
N LEU A 152 7.82 7.47 2.94
CA LEU A 152 6.89 8.50 3.37
C LEU A 152 6.56 9.46 2.23
N LEU A 153 7.57 9.96 1.51
CA LEU A 153 7.35 10.86 0.37
C LEU A 153 6.58 10.16 -0.75
N GLY A 154 6.93 8.90 -1.06
CA GLY A 154 6.21 8.09 -2.03
C GLY A 154 4.74 7.92 -1.64
N ASN A 155 4.46 7.54 -0.39
CA ASN A 155 3.11 7.32 0.10
C ASN A 155 2.28 8.60 0.21
N LEU A 156 2.90 9.74 0.56
CA LEU A 156 2.24 11.05 0.60
C LEU A 156 1.78 11.53 -0.78
N VAL A 157 2.42 11.05 -1.86
CA VAL A 157 2.02 11.38 -3.23
C VAL A 157 1.08 10.30 -3.79
N LEU A 158 1.48 9.04 -3.73
CA LEU A 158 0.78 7.93 -4.38
C LEU A 158 -0.61 7.67 -3.79
N LEU A 159 -0.78 7.75 -2.46
CA LEU A 159 -2.05 7.39 -1.83
C LEU A 159 -3.16 8.42 -2.06
N PRO A 160 -2.89 9.73 -1.95
CA PRO A 160 -3.85 10.75 -2.39
C PRO A 160 -4.19 10.64 -3.88
N LEU A 161 -3.22 10.32 -4.75
CA LEU A 161 -3.47 10.12 -6.18
C LEU A 161 -4.38 8.91 -6.44
N VAL A 162 -4.10 7.77 -5.80
CA VAL A 162 -4.98 6.59 -5.86
C VAL A 162 -6.38 6.94 -5.36
N ALA A 163 -6.48 7.62 -4.22
CA ALA A 163 -7.76 8.06 -3.67
C ALA A 163 -8.54 8.95 -4.65
N ALA A 164 -7.88 9.96 -5.22
CA ALA A 164 -8.47 10.87 -6.20
C ALA A 164 -8.91 10.12 -7.48
N GLY A 165 -8.09 9.20 -7.97
CA GLY A 165 -8.43 8.34 -9.11
C GLY A 165 -9.70 7.53 -8.86
N THR A 166 -9.85 6.91 -7.68
CA THR A 166 -11.08 6.18 -7.34
C THR A 166 -12.31 7.08 -7.24
N LEU A 167 -12.15 8.35 -6.81
CA LEU A 167 -13.24 9.31 -6.78
C LEU A 167 -13.68 9.71 -8.19
N LEU A 168 -12.73 9.88 -9.11
CA LEU A 168 -13.02 10.17 -10.51
C LEU A 168 -13.83 9.03 -11.14
N VAL A 169 -13.42 7.78 -10.91
CA VAL A 169 -14.20 6.61 -11.34
C VAL A 169 -15.62 6.66 -10.78
N ASP A 170 -15.77 6.83 -9.46
CA ASP A 170 -17.09 6.85 -8.83
C ASP A 170 -17.98 7.96 -9.43
N ARG A 171 -17.41 9.12 -9.79
CA ARG A 171 -18.12 10.22 -10.47
C ARG A 171 -18.54 9.90 -11.90
N ILE A 172 -17.66 9.27 -12.68
CA ILE A 172 -17.96 8.87 -14.08
C ILE A 172 -19.06 7.80 -14.08
N GLU A 173 -19.01 6.84 -13.16
CA GLU A 173 -20.06 5.82 -13.05
C GLU A 173 -21.41 6.44 -12.65
N ALA A 174 -21.40 7.42 -11.75
CA ALA A 174 -22.61 8.14 -11.37
C ALA A 174 -23.20 8.97 -12.53
N SER A 175 -22.36 9.64 -13.33
CA SER A 175 -22.84 10.43 -14.47
C SER A 175 -23.44 9.55 -15.57
N HIS A 176 -22.82 8.42 -15.90
CA HIS A 176 -23.37 7.46 -16.86
C HIS A 176 -24.71 6.86 -16.38
N ALA A 177 -24.83 6.57 -15.08
CA ALA A 177 -26.09 6.09 -14.51
C ALA A 177 -27.20 7.14 -14.61
N MET A 178 -26.91 8.42 -14.37
CA MET A 178 -27.89 9.50 -14.50
C MET A 178 -28.34 9.73 -15.96
N VAL A 179 -27.42 9.62 -16.93
CA VAL A 179 -27.75 9.75 -18.36
C VAL A 179 -28.64 8.61 -18.83
N ALA A 180 -28.39 7.37 -18.37
CA ALA A 180 -29.18 6.20 -18.74
C ALA A 180 -30.62 6.21 -18.19
N VAL A 181 -30.88 6.96 -17.12
CA VAL A 181 -32.21 7.04 -16.45
C VAL A 181 -33.09 8.16 -17.03
N ARG A 182 -32.56 9.09 -17.85
CA ARG A 182 -33.39 10.10 -18.52
C ARG A 182 -34.31 9.41 -19.54
N PRO A 183 -35.65 9.44 -19.38
CA PRO A 183 -36.55 8.79 -20.32
C PRO A 183 -36.45 9.48 -21.69
N ALA A 184 -36.41 8.68 -22.75
CA ALA A 184 -36.35 9.12 -24.15
C ALA A 184 -37.61 9.85 -24.66
N GLY A 185 -38.44 10.41 -23.76
CA GLY A 185 -39.80 10.87 -24.04
C GLY A 185 -40.07 12.36 -23.82
N ALA A 186 -39.05 13.22 -23.79
CA ALA A 186 -39.23 14.68 -23.68
C ALA A 186 -39.03 15.41 -25.03
N ALA A 187 -39.20 14.71 -26.15
CA ALA A 187 -39.27 15.27 -27.49
C ALA A 187 -40.55 14.74 -28.15
N GLY A 188 -41.66 15.43 -27.90
CA GLY A 188 -42.98 15.17 -28.45
C GLY A 188 -43.87 16.36 -28.18
#